data_AF-A0A3B9R3U5-F1
#
_entry.id   AF-A0A3B9R3U5-F1
#
_cell.length_a   1.000
_cell.length_b   1.000
_cell.length_c   1.000
_cell.angle_alpha   90.00
_cell.angle_beta   90.00
_cell.angle_gamma   90.00
#
_symmetry.space_group_name_H-M   'P 1'
#
loop_
_entity.id
_entity.type
_entity.pdbx_description
1 polymer ?
#
loop_
_entity_poly.entity_id
_entity_poly.type
_entity_poly.pdbx_seq_one_letter_code
_entity_poly.pdbx_strand_id
1 'polypeptide(L)' 'MVEIINGIQQIGIGVSDVKKVFNWYRNHLGFDILLFEDEAVASLMSQYTNNKVEKREAYLSL' A
#
# COMPACT_ATOMS: atom_id res chain seq x y z
N MET A 1 -0.66 32.61 -3.74
CA MET A 1 0.46 31.66 -3.59
C MET A 1 0.21 30.54 -4.57
N VAL A 2 1.20 30.17 -5.38
CA VAL A 2 1.09 29.02 -6.30
C VAL A 2 1.50 27.77 -5.53
N GLU A 3 0.67 26.73 -5.53
CA GLU A 3 1.06 25.43 -4.97
C GLU A 3 2.14 24.78 -5.85
N ILE A 4 3.23 24.34 -5.23
CA ILE A 4 4.35 23.67 -5.89
C ILE A 4 4.41 22.24 -5.36
N ILE A 5 4.36 21.26 -6.27
CA ILE A 5 4.51 19.84 -5.96
C ILE A 5 6.01 19.51 -5.95
N ASN A 6 6.54 19.11 -4.79
CA ASN A 6 7.98 18.88 -4.58
C ASN A 6 8.42 17.42 -4.78
N GLY A 7 7.46 16.50 -4.97
CA GLY A 7 7.77 15.08 -5.16
C GLY A 7 6.63 14.17 -4.73
N ILE A 8 6.91 12.86 -4.79
CA ILE A 8 5.99 11.80 -4.37
C ILE A 8 6.42 11.33 -2.99
N GLN A 9 5.53 11.47 -2.01
CA GLN A 9 5.82 11.03 -0.64
C GLN A 9 5.65 9.52 -0.48
N GLN A 10 4.63 8.93 -1.11
CA GLN A 10 4.28 7.52 -0.98
C GLN A 10 3.62 7.00 -2.27
N ILE A 11 3.79 5.72 -2.56
CA ILE A 11 3.13 5.02 -3.66
C ILE A 11 2.49 3.75 -3.10
N GLY A 12 1.18 3.61 -3.26
CA GLY A 12 0.47 2.37 -2.97
C GLY A 12 0.54 1.43 -4.17
N ILE A 13 0.94 0.17 -3.95
CA ILE A 13 1.04 -0.86 -5.00
C ILE A 13 0.18 -2.06 -4.59
N GLY A 14 -0.83 -2.39 -5.39
CA GLY A 14 -1.64 -3.58 -5.19
C GLY A 14 -0.87 -4.84 -5.56
N VAL A 15 -0.87 -5.83 -4.68
CA VAL A 15 -0.13 -7.10 -4.86
C VAL A 15 -0.98 -8.28 -4.41
N SER A 16 -0.65 -9.48 -4.90
CA SER A 16 -1.36 -10.72 -4.55
C SER A 16 -0.97 -11.28 -3.18
N ASP A 17 0.22 -10.96 -2.67
CA ASP A 17 0.74 -11.45 -1.38
C ASP A 17 1.64 -10.36 -0.77
N VAL A 18 1.11 -9.66 0.23
CA VAL A 18 1.77 -8.51 0.87
C VAL A 18 3.03 -8.92 1.63
N LYS A 19 3.02 -10.08 2.30
CA LYS A 19 4.15 -10.59 3.09
C LYS A 19 5.32 -10.96 2.19
N LYS A 20 5.05 -11.65 1.08
CA LYS A 20 6.07 -12.01 0.10
C LYS A 20 6.72 -10.77 -0.52
N VAL A 21 5.91 -9.76 -0.86
CA VAL A 21 6.41 -8.52 -1.47
C VAL A 21 7.17 -7.68 -0.46
N PHE A 22 6.70 -7.55 0.78
CA PHE A 22 7.44 -6.87 1.83
C PHE A 22 8.82 -7.50 2.02
N ASN A 23 8.91 -8.83 2.15
CA ASN A 23 10.20 -9.53 2.22
C ASN A 23 11.11 -9.23 1.02
N TRP A 24 10.53 -9.08 -0.17
CA TRP A 24 11.28 -8.69 -1.35
C TRP A 24 11.81 -7.25 -1.25
N TYR A 25 10.99 -6.28 -0.82
CA TYR A 25 11.43 -4.89 -0.60
C TYR A 25 12.52 -4.78 0.45
N ARG A 26 12.42 -5.52 1.56
CA ARG A 26 13.48 -5.58 2.59
C ARG A 26 14.82 -6.02 2.01
N ASN A 27 14.81 -7.08 1.20
CA ASN A 27 16.03 -7.69 0.69
C ASN A 27 16.65 -6.94 -0.50
N HIS A 28 15.86 -6.21 -1.29
CA HIS A 28 16.32 -5.63 -2.56
C HIS A 28 16.32 -4.10 -2.58
N LEU A 29 15.43 -3.47 -1.83
CA LEU A 29 15.30 -2.00 -1.79
C LEU A 29 15.74 -1.40 -0.44
N GLY A 30 15.99 -2.25 0.56
CA GLY A 30 16.37 -1.80 1.90
C GLY A 30 15.22 -1.23 2.72
N PHE A 31 13.96 -1.46 2.32
CA PHE A 31 12.79 -1.00 3.07
C PHE A 31 12.45 -1.99 4.19
N ASP A 32 13.30 -2.06 5.21
CA ASP A 32 13.28 -3.06 6.26
C ASP A 32 12.48 -2.68 7.51
N ILE A 33 12.00 -1.44 7.59
CA ILE A 33 11.17 -0.96 8.70
C ILE A 33 9.69 -1.08 8.30
N LEU A 34 8.95 -1.96 8.97
CA LEU A 34 7.50 -2.03 8.85
C LEU A 34 6.85 -0.94 9.72
N LEU A 35 6.41 0.15 9.10
CA LEU A 35 5.79 1.27 9.81
C LEU A 35 4.38 0.92 10.30
N PHE A 36 3.59 0.22 9.49
CA PHE A 36 2.32 -0.37 9.92
C PHE A 36 1.92 -1.59 9.08
N GLU A 37 1.06 -2.38 9.70
CA GLU A 37 0.28 -3.47 9.11
C GLU A 37 -1.18 -3.26 9.53
N ASP A 38 -2.09 -3.22 8.55
CA ASP A 38 -3.53 -2.99 8.77
C ASP A 38 -4.35 -3.98 7.94
N GLU A 39 -5.31 -4.67 8.58
CA GLU A 39 -6.35 -5.45 7.90
C GLU A 39 -7.68 -4.71 8.05
N ALA A 40 -8.27 -4.36 6.91
CA ALA A 40 -9.51 -3.58 6.89
C ALA A 40 -10.40 -3.98 5.72
N VAL A 41 -11.62 -3.43 5.75
CA VAL A 41 -12.58 -3.58 4.66
C VAL A 41 -12.45 -2.37 3.72
N ALA A 42 -12.27 -2.61 2.42
CA ALA A 42 -12.01 -1.58 1.42
C ALA A 42 -13.31 -0.99 0.84
N SER A 43 -14.20 -0.44 1.69
CA SER A 43 -15.54 0.01 1.28
C SER A 43 -15.54 1.05 0.15
N LEU A 44 -14.54 1.92 0.11
CA LEU A 44 -14.38 2.96 -0.93
C LEU A 44 -13.89 2.42 -2.28
N MET A 45 -13.42 1.16 -2.33
CA MET A 45 -12.94 0.51 -3.54
C MET A 45 -14.06 -0.19 -4.32
N SER A 46 -15.28 -0.26 -3.78
CA SER A 46 -16.44 -0.94 -4.37
C SER A 46 -16.69 -0.59 -5.84
N GLN A 47 -16.44 0.67 -6.24
CA GLN A 47 -16.55 1.12 -7.64
C GLN A 47 -15.60 0.39 -8.61
N TYR A 48 -14.49 -0.15 -8.12
CA TYR A 48 -13.48 -0.90 -8.88
C TYR A 48 -13.60 -2.41 -8.70
N THR A 49 -14.39 -2.88 -7.73
CA THR A 49 -14.54 -4.29 -7.36
C THR A 49 -15.97 -4.78 -7.65
N ASN A 50 -16.54 -4.34 -8.78
CA ASN A 50 -17.87 -4.73 -9.24
C ASN A 50 -18.97 -4.54 -8.18
N ASN A 51 -18.93 -3.41 -7.47
CA ASN A 51 -19.81 -3.05 -6.35
C ASN A 51 -19.75 -4.01 -5.15
N LYS A 52 -18.75 -4.89 -5.08
CA LYS A 52 -18.51 -5.78 -3.94
C LYS A 52 -17.43 -5.19 -3.06
N VAL A 53 -17.62 -5.29 -1.76
CA VAL A 53 -16.63 -4.82 -0.80
C VAL A 53 -15.63 -5.96 -0.55
N GLU A 54 -14.34 -5.67 -0.73
CA GLU A 54 -13.27 -6.64 -0.54
C GLU A 54 -12.49 -6.35 0.75
N LYS A 55 -11.90 -7.40 1.32
CA LYS A 55 -10.92 -7.25 2.40
C LYS A 55 -9.58 -6.80 1.83
N ARG A 56 -8.85 -6.00 2.59
CA ARG A 56 -7.48 -5.59 2.27
C ARG A 56 -6.55 -5.84 3.45
N GLU A 57 -5.33 -6.23 3.13
CA GLU A 57 -4.19 -6.24 4.03
C GLU A 57 -3.18 -5.23 3.47
N ALA A 58 -2.80 -4.22 4.26
CA ALA A 58 -1.97 -3.11 3.80
C ALA A 58 -0.74 -2.96 4.69
N TYR A 59 0.43 -2.98 4.05
CA TYR A 59 1.73 -2.77 4.72
C TYR A 59 2.32 -1.46 4.19
N LEU A 60 2.90 -0.67 5.10
CA LEU A 60 3.76 0.45 4.74
C LEU A 60 5.15 0.20 5.32
N SER A 61 6.16 0.24 4.45
CA SER A 61 7.55 0.07 4.83
C SER A 61 8.43 1.18 4.27
N LEU A 62 9.53 1.46 4.99
CA LEU A 62 10.53 2.48 4.69
C LEU A 62 11.92 1.86 4.73
#